data_AF-A0A845WLB6-F1
#
_entry.id   AF-A0A845WLB6-F1
#
_cell.length_a   1.000
_cell.length_b   1.000
_cell.length_c   1.000
_cell.angle_alpha   90.00
_cell.angle_beta   90.00
_cell.angle_gamma   90.00
#
_symmetry.space_group_name_H-M   'P 1'
#
loop_
_entity.id
_entity.type
_entity.pdbx_description
1 polymer ?
#
loop_
_entity_poly.entity_id
_entity_poly.type
_entity_poly.pdbx_seq_one_letter_code
_entity_poly.pdbx_strand_id
1 'polypeptide(L)'
;MDAKLEKLFSTLDSIKNFESRYGKVIRDAMDYVIDGERMGRTRLAEVEKAEKTIFGIKVEAYLRHEFRWKRGSKLDFYLIDIEFDSKATIGKTWMIPPEAIGEICLLTRINEDEMFFQAGLLRANPDMLTKGSNQDKKKSVSAVGKQHIKWLIPNGEIPT
;
A
#
# COMPACT_ATOMS: atom_id res chain seq x y z
N MET A 1 8.52 14.22 17.00
CA MET A 1 7.72 14.31 15.76
C MET A 1 8.61 13.84 14.61
N ASP A 2 8.16 12.89 13.78
CA ASP A 2 8.99 12.30 12.72
C ASP A 2 9.05 13.23 11.50
N ALA A 3 10.08 14.08 11.43
CA ALA A 3 10.22 15.09 10.39
C ALA A 3 10.23 14.52 8.96
N LYS A 4 10.76 13.30 8.76
CA LYS A 4 10.78 12.65 7.43
C LYS A 4 9.37 12.23 7.03
N LEU A 5 8.62 11.62 7.95
CA LEU A 5 7.23 11.23 7.72
C LEU A 5 6.35 12.44 7.39
N GLU A 6 6.51 13.53 8.13
CA GLU A 6 5.77 14.78 7.88
C GLU A 6 6.11 15.38 6.50
N LYS A 7 7.40 15.48 6.18
CA LYS A 7 7.85 16.00 4.88
C LYS A 7 7.30 15.17 3.71
N LEU A 8 7.35 13.83 3.83
CA LEU A 8 6.82 12.94 2.81
C LEU A 8 5.29 13.08 2.70
N PHE A 9 4.58 13.12 3.83
CA PHE A 9 3.13 13.31 3.87
C PHE A 9 2.72 14.58 3.10
N SER A 10 3.26 15.74 3.48
CA SER A 10 2.92 17.01 2.82
C SER A 10 3.29 17.02 1.33
N THR A 11 4.37 16.34 0.96
CA THR A 11 4.77 16.23 -0.45
C THR A 11 3.76 15.41 -1.25
N LEU A 12 3.34 14.25 -0.74
CA LEU A 12 2.35 13.40 -1.41
C LEU A 12 0.98 14.06 -1.47
N ASP A 13 0.55 14.71 -0.37
CA ASP A 13 -0.72 15.42 -0.26
C ASP A 13 -0.82 16.62 -1.24
N SER A 14 0.33 17.24 -1.56
CA SER A 14 0.39 18.33 -2.55
C SER A 14 0.25 17.88 -4.02
N ILE A 15 0.28 16.57 -4.29
CA ILE A 15 0.19 16.05 -5.66
C ILE A 15 -1.22 16.28 -6.20
N LYS A 16 -1.32 16.99 -7.33
CA LYS A 16 -2.61 17.22 -7.99
C LYS A 16 -3.30 15.90 -8.32
N ASN A 17 -4.59 15.83 -7.96
CA ASN A 17 -5.48 14.70 -8.21
C ASN A 17 -4.97 13.37 -7.62
N PHE A 18 -4.18 13.41 -6.53
CA PHE A 18 -3.53 12.24 -5.93
C PHE A 18 -4.51 11.08 -5.73
N GLU A 19 -5.65 11.32 -5.10
CA GLU A 19 -6.68 10.30 -4.82
C GLU A 19 -7.20 9.63 -6.10
N SER A 20 -7.73 10.40 -7.04
CA SER A 20 -8.30 9.84 -8.27
C SER A 20 -7.29 9.04 -9.10
N ARG A 21 -6.02 9.45 -9.10
CA ARG A 21 -4.93 8.76 -9.80
C ARG A 21 -4.55 7.48 -9.07
N TYR A 22 -4.54 7.52 -7.75
CA TYR A 22 -4.33 6.34 -6.90
C TYR A 22 -5.46 5.32 -7.07
N GLY A 23 -6.73 5.76 -7.10
CA GLY A 23 -7.88 4.89 -7.32
C GLY A 23 -7.81 4.15 -8.65
N LYS A 24 -7.39 4.83 -9.73
CA LYS A 24 -7.12 4.19 -11.03
C LYS A 24 -6.03 3.12 -10.95
N VAL A 25 -4.94 3.39 -10.24
CA VAL A 25 -3.88 2.39 -10.01
C VAL A 25 -4.43 1.14 -9.30
N ILE A 26 -5.32 1.32 -8.32
CA ILE A 26 -5.96 0.19 -7.63
C ILE A 26 -6.87 -0.59 -8.58
N ARG A 27 -7.71 0.10 -9.37
CA ARG A 27 -8.56 -0.52 -10.40
C ARG A 27 -7.73 -1.32 -11.40
N ASP A 28 -6.68 -0.72 -11.97
CA ASP A 28 -5.82 -1.38 -12.96
C ASP A 28 -5.13 -2.62 -12.37
N ALA A 29 -4.69 -2.54 -11.11
CA ALA A 29 -4.10 -3.69 -10.41
C ALA A 29 -5.14 -4.78 -10.12
N MET A 30 -6.38 -4.40 -9.79
CA MET A 30 -7.50 -5.33 -9.60
C MET A 30 -7.83 -6.04 -10.91
N ASP A 31 -8.00 -5.31 -12.01
CA ASP A 31 -8.30 -5.88 -13.33
C ASP A 31 -7.24 -6.87 -13.79
N TYR A 32 -5.97 -6.53 -13.55
CA TYR A 32 -4.86 -7.41 -13.91
C TYR A 32 -4.96 -8.79 -13.24
N VAL A 33 -5.32 -8.84 -11.95
CA VAL A 33 -5.37 -10.13 -11.23
C VAL A 33 -6.73 -10.81 -11.32
N ILE A 34 -7.82 -10.06 -11.49
CA ILE A 34 -9.14 -10.64 -11.75
C ILE A 34 -9.12 -11.32 -13.11
N ASP A 35 -8.51 -10.69 -14.11
CA ASP A 35 -8.38 -11.21 -15.48
C ASP A 35 -9.73 -11.74 -16.01
N GLY A 36 -10.77 -10.90 -15.88
CA GLY A 36 -12.16 -11.33 -16.03
C GLY A 36 -12.48 -11.86 -17.43
N GLU A 37 -11.83 -11.34 -18.47
CA GLU A 37 -12.02 -11.80 -19.85
C GLU A 37 -11.57 -13.25 -20.05
N ARG A 38 -10.44 -13.65 -19.45
CA ARG A 38 -9.86 -14.99 -19.65
C ARG A 38 -10.36 -16.00 -18.61
N MET A 39 -10.57 -15.53 -17.38
CA MET A 39 -10.83 -16.38 -16.22
C MET A 39 -12.32 -16.39 -15.82
N GLY A 40 -13.15 -15.52 -16.40
CA GLY A 40 -14.58 -15.41 -16.08
C GLY A 40 -14.87 -14.88 -14.66
N ARG A 41 -13.86 -14.32 -13.99
CA ARG A 41 -13.97 -13.78 -12.63
C ARG A 41 -14.41 -12.33 -12.65
N THR A 42 -15.05 -11.90 -11.58
CA THR A 42 -15.51 -10.51 -11.41
C THR A 42 -14.95 -9.85 -10.16
N ARG A 43 -14.39 -10.64 -9.24
CA ARG A 43 -13.96 -10.20 -7.91
C ARG A 43 -12.57 -10.71 -7.53
N LEU A 44 -11.80 -9.91 -6.81
CA LEU A 44 -10.58 -10.29 -6.10
C LEU A 44 -10.81 -11.43 -5.09
N ALA A 45 -12.02 -11.56 -4.55
CA ALA A 45 -12.38 -12.69 -3.70
C ALA A 45 -12.15 -14.04 -4.41
N GLU A 46 -12.33 -14.09 -5.73
CA GLU A 46 -12.20 -15.29 -6.58
C GLU A 46 -10.74 -15.58 -6.99
N VAL A 47 -9.80 -14.67 -6.73
CA VAL A 47 -8.40 -14.87 -7.10
C VAL A 47 -7.66 -15.76 -6.09
N GLU A 48 -6.76 -16.60 -6.59
CA GLU A 48 -5.98 -17.52 -5.78
C GLU A 48 -5.00 -16.77 -4.87
N LYS A 49 -4.55 -17.43 -3.79
CA LYS A 49 -3.62 -16.84 -2.82
C LYS A 49 -2.33 -16.34 -3.48
N ALA A 50 -1.82 -17.05 -4.50
CA ALA A 50 -0.64 -16.65 -5.24
C ALA A 50 -0.89 -15.35 -6.05
N GLU A 51 -2.06 -15.22 -6.67
CA GLU A 51 -2.44 -14.03 -7.46
C GLU A 51 -2.64 -12.79 -6.57
N LYS A 52 -3.09 -12.97 -5.31
CA LYS A 52 -3.14 -11.87 -4.32
C LYS A 52 -1.77 -11.31 -4.01
N THR A 53 -0.70 -12.09 -4.15
CA THR A 53 0.68 -11.57 -4.06
C THR A 53 1.02 -10.70 -5.27
N ILE A 54 0.59 -11.12 -6.46
CA ILE A 54 0.77 -10.37 -7.70
C ILE A 54 0.04 -9.02 -7.64
N PHE A 55 -1.14 -8.98 -7.02
CA PHE A 55 -1.87 -7.72 -6.82
C PHE A 55 -1.01 -6.67 -6.11
N GLY A 56 -0.35 -7.03 -5.01
CA GLY A 56 0.55 -6.11 -4.29
C GLY A 56 1.73 -5.63 -5.16
N ILE A 57 2.33 -6.54 -5.94
CA ILE A 57 3.41 -6.22 -6.89
C ILE A 57 2.92 -5.24 -7.97
N LYS A 58 1.69 -5.41 -8.47
CA LYS A 58 1.10 -4.51 -9.45
C LYS A 58 0.79 -3.14 -8.88
N VAL A 59 0.22 -3.06 -7.68
CA VAL A 59 0.03 -1.79 -6.97
C VAL A 59 1.35 -1.05 -6.84
N GLU A 60 2.42 -1.70 -6.39
CA GLU A 60 3.76 -1.10 -6.30
C GLU A 60 4.25 -0.55 -7.65
N ALA A 61 4.26 -1.41 -8.68
CA ALA A 61 4.76 -1.04 -10.01
C ALA A 61 3.97 0.11 -10.64
N TYR A 62 2.64 0.07 -10.52
CA TYR A 62 1.74 1.06 -11.11
C TYR A 62 1.79 2.38 -10.34
N LEU A 63 1.88 2.39 -9.01
CA LEU A 63 2.10 3.62 -8.23
C LEU A 63 3.41 4.30 -8.62
N ARG A 64 4.49 3.52 -8.75
CA ARG A 64 5.79 4.05 -9.17
C ARG A 64 5.73 4.68 -10.55
N HIS A 65 5.04 4.04 -11.49
CA HIS A 65 4.85 4.55 -12.84
C HIS A 65 3.98 5.82 -12.85
N GLU A 66 2.80 5.76 -12.24
CA GLU A 66 1.81 6.84 -12.20
C GLU A 66 2.41 8.11 -11.61
N PHE A 67 3.06 8.00 -10.46
CA PHE A 67 3.64 9.16 -9.77
C PHE A 67 5.10 9.46 -10.14
N ARG A 68 5.67 8.71 -11.09
CA ARG A 68 7.06 8.84 -11.56
C ARG A 68 8.08 8.84 -10.42
N TRP A 69 7.81 8.06 -9.38
CA TRP A 69 8.76 7.90 -8.28
C TRP A 69 9.97 7.10 -8.75
N LYS A 70 11.14 7.45 -8.22
CA LYS A 70 12.34 6.65 -8.47
C LYS A 70 12.29 5.38 -7.61
N ARG A 71 13.05 4.37 -8.01
CA ARG A 71 13.28 3.19 -7.15
C ARG A 71 14.30 3.57 -6.08
N GLY A 72 14.05 3.15 -4.84
CA GLY A 72 15.05 3.25 -3.77
C GLY A 72 16.22 2.30 -3.98
N SER A 73 17.31 2.56 -3.27
CA SER A 73 18.43 1.62 -3.18
C SER A 73 18.08 0.40 -2.31
N LYS A 74 17.19 0.60 -1.32
CA LYS A 74 16.73 -0.41 -0.37
C LYS A 74 15.23 -0.71 -0.52
N LEU A 75 14.39 0.32 -0.68
CA LEU A 75 12.92 0.20 -0.69
C LEU A 75 12.31 0.45 -2.07
N ASP A 76 11.01 0.21 -2.19
CA ASP A 76 10.25 0.29 -3.44
C ASP A 76 10.33 1.68 -4.09
N PHE A 77 10.23 2.74 -3.28
CA PHE A 77 10.11 4.12 -3.75
C PHE A 77 11.16 5.04 -3.14
N TYR A 78 11.56 6.04 -3.90
CA TYR A 78 12.44 7.13 -3.49
C TYR A 78 11.94 8.47 -4.03
N LEU A 79 11.75 9.42 -3.12
CA LEU A 79 11.28 10.78 -3.38
C LEU A 79 11.85 11.71 -2.31
N ILE A 80 12.25 12.94 -2.67
CA ILE A 80 12.67 14.01 -1.73
C ILE A 80 13.70 13.58 -0.65
N ASP A 81 14.67 12.73 -1.04
CA ASP A 81 15.69 12.13 -0.16
C ASP A 81 15.14 11.17 0.90
N ILE A 82 13.99 10.57 0.62
CA ILE A 82 13.30 9.63 1.50
C ILE A 82 12.96 8.37 0.70
N GLU A 83 13.45 7.23 1.18
CA GLU A 83 12.98 5.92 0.74
C GLU A 83 11.74 5.51 1.54
N PHE A 84 10.78 4.87 0.88
CA PHE A 84 9.57 4.34 1.51
C PHE A 84 9.06 3.11 0.75
N ASP A 85 8.36 2.25 1.47
CA ASP A 85 8.02 0.89 1.04
C ASP A 85 6.52 0.75 0.74
N SER A 86 6.14 0.03 -0.32
CA SER A 86 4.75 -0.18 -0.69
C SER A 86 4.18 -1.41 0.02
N LYS A 87 3.04 -1.28 0.68
CA LYS A 87 2.34 -2.43 1.26
C LYS A 87 0.85 -2.35 1.02
N ALA A 88 0.32 -3.29 0.24
CA ALA A 88 -1.10 -3.43 -0.01
C ALA A 88 -1.70 -4.62 0.76
N THR A 89 -2.98 -4.51 1.13
CA THR A 89 -3.75 -5.61 1.72
C THR A 89 -5.19 -5.59 1.26
N ILE A 90 -5.71 -6.76 0.93
CA ILE A 90 -7.15 -7.01 0.73
C ILE A 90 -7.64 -7.62 2.04
N GLY A 91 -7.97 -6.77 3.02
CA GLY A 91 -8.27 -7.23 4.37
C GLY A 91 -7.98 -6.21 5.47
N LYS A 92 -7.46 -6.70 6.60
CA LYS A 92 -7.38 -5.92 7.85
C LYS A 92 -5.97 -5.49 8.26
N THR A 93 -4.91 -6.06 7.69
CA THR A 93 -3.54 -5.75 8.12
C THR A 93 -2.51 -5.95 7.02
N TRP A 94 -1.37 -5.28 7.16
CA TRP A 94 -0.23 -5.32 6.25
C TRP A 94 0.87 -6.18 6.83
N MET A 95 1.56 -6.93 5.97
CA MET A 95 2.74 -7.71 6.33
C MET A 95 3.99 -6.90 6.01
N ILE A 96 4.66 -6.40 7.05
CA ILE A 96 5.88 -5.62 6.97
C ILE A 96 7.09 -6.55 7.01
N PRO A 97 7.90 -6.62 5.95
CA PRO A 97 9.07 -7.47 5.90
C PRO A 97 10.25 -6.89 6.70
N PRO A 98 11.25 -7.71 7.06
CA PRO A 98 12.35 -7.28 7.92
C PRO A 98 13.07 -6.02 7.44
N GLU A 99 13.27 -5.88 6.12
CA GLU A 99 13.93 -4.73 5.49
C GLU A 99 13.17 -3.41 5.66
N ALA A 100 11.84 -3.46 5.83
CA ALA A 100 10.99 -2.29 6.00
C ALA A 100 10.76 -1.92 7.48
N ILE A 101 11.29 -2.71 8.43
CA ILE A 101 11.20 -2.37 9.85
C ILE A 101 12.03 -1.11 10.13
N GLY A 102 11.41 -0.12 10.77
CA GLY A 102 11.99 1.20 11.02
C GLY A 102 11.83 2.19 9.85
N GLU A 103 11.33 1.74 8.71
CA GLU A 103 11.16 2.57 7.52
C GLU A 103 9.74 3.14 7.41
N ILE A 104 9.54 4.08 6.48
CA ILE A 104 8.19 4.58 6.17
C ILE A 104 7.54 3.58 5.19
N CYS A 105 6.34 3.14 5.50
CA CYS A 105 5.51 2.34 4.60
C CYS A 105 4.33 3.17 4.10
N LEU A 106 4.10 3.16 2.78
CA LEU A 106 2.84 3.55 2.16
C LEU A 106 1.90 2.35 2.21
N LEU A 107 0.91 2.43 3.10
CA LEU A 107 -0.04 1.39 3.41
C LEU A 107 -1.32 1.59 2.59
N THR A 108 -1.64 0.62 1.73
CA THR A 108 -2.89 0.56 0.97
C THR A 108 -3.80 -0.52 1.52
N ARG A 109 -5.03 -0.18 1.89
CA ARG A 109 -6.07 -1.16 2.24
C ARG A 109 -7.19 -1.10 1.23
N ILE A 110 -7.59 -2.25 0.73
CA ILE A 110 -8.69 -2.41 -0.21
C ILE A 110 -9.85 -3.07 0.53
N ASN A 111 -11.04 -2.48 0.41
CA ASN A 111 -12.31 -3.12 0.73
C ASN A 111 -13.11 -3.26 -0.57
N GLU A 112 -13.10 -4.48 -1.12
CA GLU A 112 -13.78 -4.76 -2.37
C GLU A 112 -15.31 -4.73 -2.24
N ASP A 113 -15.87 -5.16 -1.10
CA ASP A 113 -17.33 -5.22 -0.92
C ASP A 113 -17.98 -3.83 -1.02
N GLU A 114 -17.26 -2.81 -0.56
CA GLU A 114 -17.70 -1.42 -0.58
C GLU A 114 -17.02 -0.60 -1.68
N MET A 115 -16.21 -1.25 -2.54
CA MET A 115 -15.44 -0.61 -3.63
C MET A 115 -14.66 0.65 -3.19
N PHE A 116 -14.05 0.60 -1.99
CA PHE A 116 -13.23 1.69 -1.47
C PHE A 116 -11.81 1.23 -1.14
N PHE A 117 -10.89 2.20 -1.13
CA PHE A 117 -9.54 2.00 -0.64
C PHE A 117 -9.14 3.10 0.35
N GLN A 118 -8.12 2.79 1.16
CA GLN A 118 -7.46 3.77 2.02
C GLN A 118 -5.97 3.73 1.72
N ALA A 119 -5.33 4.90 1.73
CA ALA A 119 -3.88 5.02 1.61
C ALA A 119 -3.34 5.94 2.71
N GLY A 120 -2.29 5.50 3.40
CA GLY A 120 -1.68 6.27 4.46
C GLY A 120 -0.22 5.91 4.70
N LEU A 121 0.49 6.77 5.41
CA LEU A 121 1.89 6.56 5.77
C LEU A 121 2.01 6.09 7.22
N LEU A 122 2.92 5.16 7.47
CA LEU A 122 3.28 4.72 8.82
C LEU A 122 4.80 4.54 8.91
N ARG A 123 5.41 5.07 9.97
CA ARG A 123 6.75 4.65 10.38
C ARG A 123 6.66 3.28 11.06
N ALA A 124 7.16 2.25 10.41
CA ALA A 124 7.07 0.85 10.85
C ALA A 124 8.10 0.49 11.95
N ASN A 125 8.20 1.34 12.99
CA ASN A 125 9.03 1.04 14.17
C ASN A 125 8.49 -0.17 14.93
N PRO A 126 9.33 -0.90 15.70
CA PRO A 126 8.91 -2.08 16.45
C PRO A 126 7.63 -1.91 17.29
N ASP A 127 7.40 -0.74 17.89
CA ASP A 127 6.21 -0.44 18.70
C ASP A 127 4.91 -0.34 17.88
N MET A 128 5.04 -0.08 16.57
CA MET A 128 3.92 -0.03 15.62
C MET A 128 3.59 -1.40 15.01
N LEU A 129 4.39 -2.43 15.31
CA LEU A 129 4.27 -3.78 14.76
C LEU A 129 3.93 -4.80 15.84
N THR A 130 3.40 -5.95 15.42
CA THR A 130 3.15 -7.07 16.33
C THR A 130 4.46 -7.69 16.82
N LYS A 131 4.45 -8.28 18.02
CA LYS A 131 5.62 -9.01 18.56
C LYS A 131 5.94 -10.25 17.73
N GLY A 132 4.92 -11.00 17.30
CA GLY A 132 5.08 -12.19 16.47
C GLY A 132 5.33 -11.87 15.00
N SER A 133 5.93 -12.84 14.30
CA SER A 133 6.17 -12.82 12.86
C SER A 133 5.64 -14.10 12.20
N ASN A 134 5.40 -14.06 10.90
CA ASN A 134 5.11 -15.27 10.11
C ASN A 134 6.39 -16.07 9.81
N GLN A 135 6.27 -17.17 9.04
CA GLN A 135 7.39 -18.02 8.61
C GLN A 135 8.47 -17.24 7.84
N ASP A 136 8.07 -16.22 7.07
CA ASP A 136 8.95 -15.31 6.31
C ASP A 136 9.52 -14.16 7.17
N LYS A 137 9.36 -14.23 8.49
CA LYS A 137 9.78 -13.20 9.46
C LYS A 137 9.10 -11.82 9.28
N LYS A 138 8.02 -11.76 8.50
CA LYS A 138 7.20 -10.55 8.32
C LYS A 138 6.33 -10.33 9.56
N LYS A 139 6.20 -9.08 9.99
CA LYS A 139 5.37 -8.66 11.11
C LYS A 139 4.11 -7.98 10.60
N SER A 140 3.02 -8.02 11.38
CA SER A 140 1.81 -7.29 11.05
C SER A 140 1.82 -5.90 11.70
N VAL A 141 1.10 -4.94 11.12
CA VAL A 141 0.83 -3.65 11.80
C VAL A 141 -0.05 -3.90 13.04
N SER A 142 0.36 -3.38 14.20
CA SER A 142 -0.34 -3.55 15.47
C SER A 142 -1.60 -2.67 15.57
N ALA A 143 -2.43 -2.87 16.60
CA ALA A 143 -3.56 -1.99 16.87
C ALA A 143 -3.11 -0.53 17.14
N VAL A 144 -2.01 -0.36 17.88
CA VAL A 144 -1.37 0.94 18.11
C VAL A 144 -0.87 1.52 16.79
N GLY A 145 -0.19 0.71 15.96
CA GLY A 145 0.29 1.13 14.64
C GLY A 145 -0.83 1.65 13.75
N LYS A 146 -1.99 0.98 13.73
CA LYS A 146 -3.17 1.41 12.97
C LYS A 146 -3.70 2.78 13.39
N GLN A 147 -3.65 3.11 14.68
CA GLN A 147 -4.06 4.42 15.19
C GLN A 147 -3.07 5.53 14.82
N HIS A 148 -1.83 5.18 14.46
CA HIS A 148 -0.78 6.13 14.10
C HIS A 148 -0.57 6.24 12.58
N ILE A 149 -1.42 5.59 11.77
CA ILE A 149 -1.37 5.78 10.32
C ILE A 149 -1.78 7.21 9.99
N LYS A 150 -0.92 7.91 9.25
CA LYS A 150 -1.23 9.22 8.68
C LYS A 150 -1.94 9.03 7.35
N TRP A 151 -3.26 9.13 7.36
CA TRP A 151 -4.09 8.92 6.18
C TRP A 151 -3.93 10.06 5.17
N LEU A 152 -3.47 9.72 3.96
CA LEU A 152 -3.51 10.60 2.78
C LEU A 152 -4.89 10.54 2.15
N ILE A 153 -5.46 9.32 2.08
CA ILE A 153 -6.76 9.04 1.48
C ILE A 153 -7.51 8.15 2.48
N PRO A 154 -8.37 8.73 3.33
CA PRO A 154 -9.11 7.95 4.32
C PRO A 154 -10.32 7.22 3.72
N ASN A 155 -10.92 7.75 2.65
CA ASN A 155 -12.15 7.24 2.01
C ASN A 155 -12.05 7.35 0.49
N GLY A 156 -11.09 6.66 -0.13
CA GLY A 156 -10.87 6.74 -1.57
C GLY A 156 -11.82 5.83 -2.33
N GLU A 157 -12.36 6.31 -3.44
CA GLU A 157 -13.22 5.52 -4.33
C GLU A 157 -12.38 4.69 -5.31
N ILE A 158 -12.73 3.42 -5.49
CA ILE A 158 -12.20 2.60 -6.58
C ILE A 158 -13.11 2.81 -7.80
N PRO A 159 -12.60 3.37 -8.91
CA PRO A 159 -13.40 3.56 -10.12
C PRO A 159 -13.97 2.23 -10.63
N THR A 160 -15.18 2.27 -11.17
CA THR A 160 -15.83 1.13 -11.83
C THR A 160 -15.19 0.81 -13.17
#